data_AF-A0A0G1HLQ1-F1
#
_entry.id   AF-A0A0G1HLQ1-F1
#
_cell.length_a   1.000
_cell.length_b   1.000
_cell.length_c   1.000
_cell.angle_alpha   90.00
_cell.angle_beta   90.00
_cell.angle_gamma   90.00
#
_symmetry.space_group_name_H-M   'P 1'
#
loop_
_entity.id
_entity.type
_entity.pdbx_description
1 polymer ?
#
loop_
_entity_poly.entity_id
_entity_poly.type
_entity_poly.pdbx_seq_one_letter_code
_entity_poly.pdbx_strand_id
1 'polypeptide(L)'
;MKYVGIDGVSEVLGLSDADVYFSGIIILRDEDAQAENISTIRRVAVSNNKEELPLGNKLYLKNLALTFDSGKCGIFWNNLGLTKGLGLYSSFFYEKRWHDSSQAFWDVRDLKAQSLVAVGHWPWASLTQIWDIRLLDERKIVIKMVRESRGPIIVEKWQTCLMLSSRYRQWFVSGQEYGRFPKDFNEHDGLCWDKLWSGQGSYRIGVKKYGLGMGFLCKAYLPEVVLECPSRSNAVGMNILNTDNLYEARILQCGLEACGKTDSAQQELLIKISP
;
A
#
# COMPACT_ATOMS: atom_id res chain seq x y z
N MET A 1 13.74 -20.71 -2.33
CA MET A 1 13.04 -20.07 -1.19
C MET A 1 11.57 -20.46 -1.30
N LYS A 2 11.10 -21.38 -0.45
CA LYS A 2 9.68 -21.76 -0.42
C LYS A 2 8.90 -20.58 0.18
N TYR A 3 7.86 -20.12 -0.52
CA TYR A 3 6.88 -19.21 0.05
C TYR A 3 6.32 -19.85 1.31
N VAL A 4 6.55 -19.24 2.46
CA VAL A 4 5.75 -19.54 3.65
C VAL A 4 4.40 -18.93 3.34
N GLY A 5 3.40 -19.78 3.13
CA GLY A 5 2.03 -19.37 2.88
C GLY A 5 1.61 -18.32 3.91
N ILE A 6 0.91 -17.29 3.45
CA ILE A 6 0.23 -16.34 4.33
C ILE A 6 -1.03 -17.07 4.83
N ASP A 7 -0.80 -18.15 5.59
CA ASP A 7 -1.80 -19.05 6.15
C ASP A 7 -2.23 -18.44 7.48
N GLY A 8 -3.15 -17.49 7.41
CA GLY A 8 -3.61 -16.81 8.62
C GLY A 8 -4.84 -15.93 8.46
N VAL A 9 -5.28 -15.61 7.24
CA VAL A 9 -6.55 -14.90 7.00
C VAL A 9 -7.69 -15.88 6.72
N SER A 10 -7.41 -16.95 5.98
CA SER A 10 -8.42 -17.96 5.62
C SER A 10 -8.95 -18.72 6.83
N GLU A 11 -8.11 -18.99 7.85
CA GLU A 11 -8.54 -19.71 9.06
C GLU A 11 -9.27 -18.83 10.08
N VAL A 12 -8.92 -17.55 10.21
CA VAL A 12 -9.54 -16.65 11.21
C VAL A 12 -10.94 -16.21 10.78
N LEU A 13 -11.21 -16.14 9.47
CA LEU A 13 -12.47 -15.62 8.92
C LEU A 13 -13.18 -16.55 7.93
N GLY A 14 -12.65 -17.75 7.67
CA GLY A 14 -13.26 -18.73 6.76
C GLY A 14 -13.26 -18.29 5.29
N LEU A 15 -12.38 -17.39 4.88
CA LEU A 15 -12.40 -16.75 3.56
C LEU A 15 -11.64 -17.55 2.51
N SER A 16 -12.21 -17.61 1.28
CA SER A 16 -11.59 -18.23 0.11
C SER A 16 -10.47 -17.37 -0.46
N ASP A 17 -9.41 -17.98 -0.98
CA ASP A 17 -8.34 -17.25 -1.67
C ASP A 17 -8.82 -16.57 -2.97
N ALA A 18 -9.98 -16.96 -3.52
CA ALA A 18 -10.61 -16.31 -4.67
C ALA A 18 -11.06 -14.85 -4.40
N ASP A 19 -11.20 -14.49 -3.12
CA ASP A 19 -11.67 -13.19 -2.68
C ASP A 19 -10.53 -12.19 -2.37
N VAL A 20 -9.28 -12.65 -2.50
CA VAL A 20 -8.09 -11.85 -2.29
C VAL A 20 -7.86 -10.97 -3.52
N TYR A 21 -8.14 -9.67 -3.39
CA TYR A 21 -7.89 -8.71 -4.48
C TYR A 21 -6.48 -8.09 -4.40
N PHE A 22 -5.83 -8.16 -3.23
CA PHE A 22 -4.45 -7.72 -3.07
C PHE A 22 -3.70 -8.55 -2.04
N SER A 23 -2.48 -8.94 -2.39
CA SER A 23 -1.49 -9.51 -1.49
C SER A 23 -0.13 -8.95 -1.87
N GLY A 24 0.56 -8.34 -0.90
CA GLY A 24 1.80 -7.64 -1.18
C GLY A 24 2.69 -7.49 0.04
N ILE A 25 3.94 -7.13 -0.24
CA ILE A 25 4.99 -6.92 0.76
C ILE A 25 5.59 -5.55 0.54
N ILE A 26 5.64 -4.73 1.59
CA ILE A 26 6.42 -3.49 1.61
C ILE A 26 7.76 -3.81 2.28
N ILE A 27 8.87 -3.53 1.58
CA ILE A 27 10.22 -3.80 2.06
C ILE A 27 10.98 -2.49 2.19
N LEU A 28 11.59 -2.26 3.36
CA LEU A 28 12.47 -1.12 3.64
C LEU A 28 13.93 -1.55 3.49
N ARG A 29 14.65 -1.01 2.50
CA ARG A 29 16.08 -1.34 2.28
C ARG A 29 16.98 -0.18 2.66
N ASP A 30 18.18 -0.52 3.12
CA ASP A 30 19.23 0.48 3.27
C ASP A 30 19.93 0.70 1.93
N GLU A 31 20.32 1.95 1.63
CA GLU A 31 21.06 2.25 0.39
C GLU A 31 22.48 1.66 0.40
N ASP A 32 23.04 1.27 1.55
CA ASP A 32 24.31 0.52 1.65
C ASP A 32 24.44 -0.20 3.01
N ALA A 33 24.56 -1.52 2.98
CA ALA A 33 24.83 -2.35 4.17
C ALA A 33 26.34 -2.41 4.55
N GLN A 34 27.17 -1.51 4.01
CA GLN A 34 28.64 -1.54 4.12
C GLN A 34 29.23 -0.47 5.06
N ALA A 35 28.43 0.17 5.92
CA ALA A 35 28.96 1.17 6.85
C ALA A 35 28.66 0.82 8.31
N GLU A 36 29.62 0.14 8.96
CA GLU A 36 29.67 -0.10 10.40
C GLU A 36 29.54 1.19 11.26
N ASN A 37 29.70 2.37 10.65
CA ASN A 37 29.58 3.68 11.29
C ASN A 37 28.15 4.26 11.39
N ILE A 38 27.12 3.58 10.85
CA ILE A 38 25.73 4.10 10.87
C ILE A 38 25.11 4.08 12.28
N SER A 39 25.54 3.18 13.16
CA SER A 39 24.99 3.04 14.53
C SER A 39 25.19 4.29 15.39
N THR A 40 26.33 4.98 15.22
CA THR A 40 26.66 6.22 15.95
C THR A 40 25.87 7.43 15.43
N ILE A 41 25.64 7.52 14.12
CA ILE A 41 24.84 8.59 13.51
C ILE A 41 23.35 8.47 13.86
N ARG A 42 22.85 7.23 14.05
CA ARG A 42 21.46 6.96 14.46
C ARG A 42 21.09 7.60 15.81
N ARG A 43 22.03 7.75 16.75
CA ARG A 43 21.75 8.38 18.06
C ARG A 43 21.57 9.89 17.99
N VAL A 44 22.25 10.57 17.05
CA VAL A 44 22.31 12.05 17.01
C VAL A 44 21.14 12.66 16.21
N ALA A 45 20.61 11.96 15.20
CA ALA A 45 19.49 12.49 14.40
C ALA A 45 18.11 12.31 15.05
N VAL A 46 17.97 11.37 15.99
CA VAL A 46 16.69 11.01 16.65
C VAL A 46 16.27 12.04 17.71
N SER A 47 17.15 12.95 18.15
CA SER A 47 16.83 13.90 19.22
C SER A 47 16.05 15.14 18.77
N ASN A 48 16.06 15.50 17.47
CA ASN A 48 15.66 16.85 17.08
C ASN A 48 14.38 16.97 16.24
N ASN A 49 13.80 15.87 15.74
CA ASN A 49 12.51 15.87 15.01
C ASN A 49 11.72 14.59 15.35
N LYS A 50 11.27 14.45 16.59
CA LYS A 50 10.26 13.42 16.92
C LYS A 50 8.92 13.93 16.43
N GLU A 51 8.47 13.50 15.27
CA GLU A 51 7.03 13.50 15.01
C GLU A 51 6.43 12.49 16.00
N GLU A 52 5.59 12.96 16.92
CA GLU A 52 4.83 12.05 17.77
C GLU A 52 3.95 11.19 16.88
N LEU A 53 4.06 9.86 17.01
CA LEU A 53 3.21 8.94 16.27
C LEU A 53 1.74 9.26 16.59
N PRO A 54 0.88 9.52 15.59
CA PRO A 54 -0.54 9.88 15.78
C PRO A 54 -1.22 8.90 16.74
N LEU A 55 -1.99 9.34 17.73
CA LEU A 55 -2.73 8.47 18.65
C LEU A 55 -3.66 7.49 17.89
N GLY A 56 -3.83 6.25 18.36
CA GLY A 56 -4.74 5.27 17.74
C GLY A 56 -4.20 3.85 17.58
N ASN A 57 -4.75 3.10 16.62
CA ASN A 57 -4.40 1.71 16.32
C ASN A 57 -2.99 1.65 15.70
N LYS A 58 -2.06 0.98 16.40
CA LYS A 58 -0.62 1.02 16.06
C LYS A 58 -0.01 -0.37 16.07
N LEU A 59 0.79 -0.64 15.05
CA LEU A 59 1.77 -1.71 15.03
C LEU A 59 3.16 -1.10 15.21
N TYR A 60 4.03 -1.79 15.95
CA TYR A 60 5.41 -1.37 16.13
C TYR A 60 6.34 -2.58 16.23
N LEU A 61 7.49 -2.48 15.58
CA LEU A 61 8.58 -3.44 15.67
C LEU A 61 9.92 -2.72 15.54
N LYS A 62 10.55 -2.48 16.69
CA LYS A 62 11.79 -1.69 16.82
C LYS A 62 11.65 -0.30 16.18
N ASN A 63 12.23 -0.11 15.00
CA ASN A 63 12.26 1.17 14.29
C ASN A 63 11.09 1.35 13.32
N LEU A 64 10.36 0.27 13.02
CA LEU A 64 9.20 0.30 12.13
C LEU A 64 7.94 0.52 12.94
N ALA A 65 7.13 1.50 12.54
CA ALA A 65 5.80 1.67 13.06
C ALA A 65 4.80 1.82 11.91
N LEU A 66 3.60 1.30 12.11
CA LEU A 66 2.45 1.48 11.23
C LEU A 66 1.28 1.95 12.07
N THR A 67 0.58 2.97 11.60
CA THR A 67 -0.68 3.45 12.18
C THR A 67 -1.82 3.02 11.27
N PHE A 68 -2.98 2.74 11.82
CA PHE A 68 -4.21 2.53 11.06
C PHE A 68 -5.29 3.49 11.56
N ASP A 69 -5.81 4.31 10.66
CA ASP A 69 -6.91 5.22 10.91
C ASP A 69 -7.87 5.18 9.72
N SER A 70 -9.09 4.71 9.97
CA SER A 70 -10.21 4.79 9.02
C SER A 70 -9.78 4.39 7.59
N GLY A 71 -9.23 3.19 7.41
CA GLY A 71 -8.84 2.70 6.08
C GLY A 71 -7.61 3.38 5.46
N LYS A 72 -6.79 4.07 6.26
CA LYS A 72 -5.50 4.62 5.84
C LYS A 72 -4.42 4.07 6.77
N CYS A 73 -3.24 3.76 6.23
CA CYS A 73 -2.08 3.46 7.07
C CYS A 73 -0.92 4.42 6.86
N GLY A 74 -0.48 5.06 7.95
CA GLY A 74 0.79 5.77 7.99
C GLY A 74 1.93 4.82 8.34
N ILE A 75 3.02 4.83 7.57
CA ILE A 75 4.24 4.04 7.81
C ILE A 75 5.37 4.97 8.25
N PHE A 76 6.06 4.58 9.31
CA PHE A 76 7.12 5.35 9.93
C PHE A 76 8.37 4.49 10.13
N TRP A 77 9.54 5.10 9.94
CA TRP A 77 10.84 4.47 10.20
C TRP A 77 11.70 5.37 11.07
N ASN A 78 12.13 4.90 12.24
CA ASN A 78 12.82 5.72 13.25
C ASN A 78 12.04 7.01 13.60
N ASN A 79 10.71 6.91 13.76
CA ASN A 79 9.79 8.04 13.98
C ASN A 79 9.74 9.07 12.84
N LEU A 80 10.22 8.71 11.64
CA LEU A 80 10.09 9.52 10.45
C LEU A 80 8.96 8.99 9.57
N GLY A 81 7.96 9.83 9.27
CA GLY A 81 6.91 9.48 8.30
C GLY A 81 7.48 9.19 6.91
N LEU A 82 7.29 7.96 6.44
CA LEU A 82 7.62 7.56 5.06
C LEU A 82 6.46 7.85 4.10
N THR A 83 5.25 7.77 4.62
CA THR A 83 3.98 8.01 3.90
C THR A 83 3.46 9.43 4.12
N LYS A 84 2.64 9.93 3.19
CA LYS A 84 1.89 11.19 3.28
C LYS A 84 0.45 10.97 2.81
N GLY A 85 -0.46 11.90 3.12
CA GLY A 85 -1.85 11.87 2.64
C GLY A 85 -2.59 10.64 3.14
N LEU A 86 -3.10 9.83 2.21
CA LEU A 86 -3.81 8.57 2.54
C LEU A 86 -2.86 7.43 2.96
N GLY A 87 -1.55 7.60 2.80
CA GLY A 87 -0.55 6.59 3.12
C GLY A 87 -0.75 5.30 2.33
N LEU A 88 -0.81 4.15 3.01
CA LEU A 88 -1.30 2.92 2.40
C LEU A 88 -2.82 2.94 2.43
N TYR A 89 -3.44 2.85 1.26
CA TYR A 89 -4.88 2.77 1.13
C TYR A 89 -5.29 1.86 -0.04
N SER A 90 -6.55 1.42 -0.04
CA SER A 90 -7.15 0.76 -1.20
C SER A 90 -8.24 1.64 -1.80
N SER A 91 -8.53 1.44 -3.07
CA SER A 91 -9.56 2.17 -3.77
C SER A 91 -10.18 1.28 -4.83
N PHE A 92 -11.46 1.49 -5.13
CA PHE A 92 -12.13 0.75 -6.18
C PHE A 92 -13.03 1.65 -7.02
N PHE A 93 -13.14 1.28 -8.29
CA PHE A 93 -13.96 2.01 -9.25
C PHE A 93 -15.33 1.35 -9.37
N TYR A 94 -16.36 2.07 -8.96
CA TYR A 94 -17.75 1.62 -8.95
C TYR A 94 -18.67 2.80 -9.27
N GLU A 95 -19.65 2.58 -10.15
CA GLU A 95 -20.57 3.63 -10.63
C GLU A 95 -19.85 4.88 -11.15
N LYS A 96 -18.82 4.67 -11.98
CA LYS A 96 -18.05 5.74 -12.65
C LYS A 96 -17.25 6.67 -11.71
N ARG A 97 -17.01 6.26 -10.46
CA ARG A 97 -16.22 7.02 -9.48
C ARG A 97 -15.29 6.11 -8.68
N TRP A 98 -14.18 6.69 -8.22
CA TRP A 98 -13.27 6.06 -7.28
C TRP A 98 -13.80 6.21 -5.85
N HIS A 99 -13.75 5.11 -5.11
CA HIS A 99 -14.09 5.06 -3.69
C HIS A 99 -12.87 4.60 -2.92
N ASP A 100 -12.32 5.49 -2.09
CA ASP A 100 -11.12 5.20 -1.31
C ASP A 100 -11.50 4.60 0.04
N SER A 101 -10.70 3.66 0.54
CA SER A 101 -10.91 2.98 1.82
C SER A 101 -11.15 3.94 2.99
N SER A 102 -10.73 5.20 2.91
CA SER A 102 -11.06 6.25 3.89
C SER A 102 -12.54 6.55 4.05
N GLN A 103 -13.38 6.16 3.10
CA GLN A 103 -14.82 6.41 3.08
C GLN A 103 -15.64 5.25 3.68
N ALA A 104 -15.00 4.12 3.99
CA ALA A 104 -15.69 2.98 4.61
C ALA A 104 -15.85 3.16 6.13
N PHE A 105 -16.79 2.42 6.71
CA PHE A 105 -16.92 2.31 8.17
C PHE A 105 -16.02 1.20 8.68
N TRP A 106 -14.97 1.55 9.44
CA TRP A 106 -13.96 0.60 9.89
C TRP A 106 -14.16 0.15 11.32
N ASP A 107 -13.96 -1.15 11.53
CA ASP A 107 -13.86 -1.79 12.83
C ASP A 107 -12.54 -2.56 12.93
N VAL A 108 -11.74 -2.27 13.96
CA VAL A 108 -10.47 -2.98 14.21
C VAL A 108 -10.75 -4.15 15.13
N ARG A 109 -10.70 -5.36 14.56
CA ARG A 109 -11.15 -6.60 15.23
C ARG A 109 -10.05 -7.29 16.02
N ASP A 110 -8.82 -7.27 15.52
CA ASP A 110 -7.64 -7.82 16.20
C ASP A 110 -6.51 -6.80 16.10
N LEU A 111 -5.97 -6.39 17.24
CA LEU A 111 -4.84 -5.47 17.33
C LEU A 111 -3.81 -6.05 18.30
N LYS A 112 -2.65 -6.40 17.76
CA LYS A 112 -1.47 -6.83 18.50
C LYS A 112 -0.31 -5.90 18.18
N ALA A 113 0.81 -6.04 18.88
CA ALA A 113 1.99 -5.21 18.63
C ALA A 113 2.48 -5.28 17.17
N GLN A 114 2.34 -6.43 16.50
CA GLN A 114 2.90 -6.66 15.15
C GLN A 114 1.86 -7.07 14.11
N SER A 115 0.57 -7.15 14.45
CA SER A 115 -0.48 -7.52 13.50
C SER A 115 -1.79 -6.79 13.78
N LEU A 116 -2.51 -6.45 12.72
CA LEU A 116 -3.84 -5.82 12.78
C LEU A 116 -4.76 -6.47 11.75
N VAL A 117 -5.99 -6.77 12.19
CA VAL A 117 -7.12 -7.11 11.33
C VAL A 117 -8.17 -6.01 11.44
N ALA A 118 -8.47 -5.36 10.33
CA ALA A 118 -9.51 -4.33 10.23
C ALA A 118 -10.55 -4.70 9.18
N VAL A 119 -11.82 -4.41 9.49
CA VAL A 119 -12.98 -4.72 8.65
C VAL A 119 -13.68 -3.42 8.29
N GLY A 120 -13.67 -3.09 7.00
CA GLY A 120 -14.31 -1.91 6.43
C GLY A 120 -15.61 -2.28 5.75
N HIS A 121 -16.70 -1.64 6.14
CA HIS A 121 -18.03 -1.85 5.57
C HIS A 121 -18.42 -0.68 4.68
N TRP A 122 -18.99 -1.00 3.52
CA TRP A 122 -19.54 -0.06 2.55
C TRP A 122 -21.06 -0.27 2.47
N PRO A 123 -21.85 0.43 3.30
CA PRO A 123 -23.28 0.16 3.43
C PRO A 123 -24.05 0.29 2.11
N TRP A 124 -23.61 1.21 1.24
CA TRP A 124 -24.23 1.47 -0.05
C TRP A 124 -23.86 0.44 -1.14
N ALA A 125 -22.85 -0.41 -0.92
CA ALA A 125 -22.35 -1.37 -1.91
C ALA A 125 -22.48 -2.84 -1.50
N SER A 126 -23.06 -3.14 -0.32
CA SER A 126 -23.08 -4.50 0.26
C SER A 126 -21.71 -5.19 0.22
N LEU A 127 -20.65 -4.38 0.35
CA LEU A 127 -19.26 -4.77 0.22
C LEU A 127 -18.56 -4.59 1.56
N THR A 128 -17.81 -5.62 1.94
CA THR A 128 -16.91 -5.61 3.08
C THR A 128 -15.48 -5.77 2.55
N GLN A 129 -14.56 -4.96 3.07
CA GLN A 129 -13.12 -5.11 2.87
C GLN A 129 -12.49 -5.55 4.18
N ILE A 130 -11.57 -6.50 4.11
CA ILE A 130 -10.88 -7.05 5.27
C ILE A 130 -9.39 -6.90 5.03
N TRP A 131 -8.71 -6.21 5.93
CA TRP A 131 -7.27 -5.98 5.85
C TRP A 131 -6.58 -6.75 6.97
N ASP A 132 -5.66 -7.64 6.59
CA ASP A 132 -4.69 -8.24 7.49
C ASP A 132 -3.31 -7.65 7.21
N ILE A 133 -2.78 -6.94 8.19
CA ILE A 133 -1.49 -6.26 8.12
C ILE A 133 -0.58 -6.86 9.19
N ARG A 134 0.62 -7.29 8.79
CA ARG A 134 1.60 -7.89 9.70
C ARG A 134 2.99 -7.30 9.50
N LEU A 135 3.67 -6.98 10.61
CA LEU A 135 5.09 -6.66 10.64
C LEU A 135 5.85 -7.98 10.81
N LEU A 136 6.49 -8.48 9.76
CA LEU A 136 7.24 -9.75 9.84
C LEU A 136 8.60 -9.58 10.51
N ASP A 137 9.26 -8.46 10.21
CA ASP A 137 10.53 -8.06 10.79
C ASP A 137 10.63 -6.53 10.78
N GLU A 138 11.76 -5.98 11.23
CA GLU A 138 11.97 -4.53 11.29
C GLU A 138 11.97 -3.86 9.90
N ARG A 139 11.86 -4.58 8.79
CA ARG A 139 11.92 -4.03 7.42
C ARG A 139 10.82 -4.53 6.50
N LYS A 140 9.93 -5.41 6.96
CA LYS A 140 8.91 -6.03 6.11
C LYS A 140 7.52 -5.90 6.70
N ILE A 141 6.63 -5.35 5.89
CA ILE A 141 5.19 -5.29 6.16
C ILE A 141 4.52 -6.19 5.12
N VAL A 142 3.76 -7.18 5.58
CA VAL A 142 2.90 -8.00 4.73
C VAL A 142 1.48 -7.49 4.85
N ILE A 143 0.82 -7.39 3.70
CA ILE A 143 -0.55 -6.89 3.60
C ILE A 143 -1.33 -7.89 2.74
N LYS A 144 -2.43 -8.39 3.29
CA LYS A 144 -3.44 -9.14 2.55
C LYS A 144 -4.77 -8.40 2.67
N MET A 145 -5.38 -8.10 1.54
CA MET A 145 -6.70 -7.48 1.49
C MET A 145 -7.68 -8.38 0.76
N VAL A 146 -8.80 -8.62 1.41
CA VAL A 146 -9.87 -9.52 0.96
C VAL A 146 -11.16 -8.73 0.82
N ARG A 147 -12.00 -9.12 -0.12
CA ARG A 147 -13.36 -8.57 -0.26
C ARG A 147 -14.39 -9.65 0.07
N GLU A 148 -15.49 -9.24 0.67
CA GLU A 148 -16.68 -10.08 0.79
C GLU A 148 -17.86 -9.24 0.29
N SER A 149 -18.73 -9.83 -0.54
CA SER A 149 -19.94 -9.14 -1.00
C SER A 149 -21.16 -10.01 -0.77
N ARG A 150 -22.17 -9.43 -0.11
CA ARG A 150 -23.48 -10.08 0.06
C ARG A 150 -24.42 -9.60 -1.05
N GLY A 151 -24.14 -10.05 -2.26
CA GLY A 151 -24.89 -9.69 -3.47
C GLY A 151 -23.98 -9.39 -4.67
N PRO A 152 -24.57 -9.24 -5.87
CA PRO A 152 -23.81 -8.94 -7.07
C PRO A 152 -23.32 -7.49 -7.03
N ILE A 153 -22.03 -7.30 -6.79
CA ILE A 153 -21.34 -6.03 -7.04
C ILE A 153 -20.35 -6.22 -8.19
N ILE A 154 -20.49 -5.38 -9.22
CA ILE A 154 -19.54 -5.32 -10.33
C ILE A 154 -18.62 -4.13 -10.05
N VAL A 155 -17.45 -4.44 -9.51
CA VAL A 155 -16.36 -3.47 -9.40
C VAL A 155 -15.52 -3.58 -10.66
N GLU A 156 -15.27 -2.45 -11.32
CA GLU A 156 -14.54 -2.43 -12.59
C GLU A 156 -13.03 -2.54 -12.36
N LYS A 157 -12.52 -1.87 -11.32
CA LYS A 157 -11.09 -1.84 -10.98
C LYS A 157 -10.89 -1.81 -9.48
N TRP A 158 -9.87 -2.50 -9.01
CA TRP A 158 -9.32 -2.38 -7.67
C TRP A 158 -7.92 -1.82 -7.76
N GLN A 159 -7.53 -1.02 -6.78
CA GLN A 159 -6.15 -0.58 -6.64
C GLN A 159 -5.75 -0.50 -5.18
N THR A 160 -4.51 -0.88 -4.89
CA THR A 160 -3.84 -0.63 -3.61
C THR A 160 -2.70 0.32 -3.88
N CYS A 161 -2.66 1.41 -3.12
CA CYS A 161 -1.76 2.52 -3.34
C CYS A 161 -0.94 2.76 -2.07
N LEU A 162 0.35 2.99 -2.26
CA LEU A 162 1.26 3.42 -1.21
C LEU A 162 1.73 4.84 -1.54
N MET A 163 1.12 5.80 -0.85
CA MET A 163 1.37 7.24 -1.00
C MET A 163 2.52 7.67 -0.08
N LEU A 164 3.67 7.91 -0.70
CA LEU A 164 4.95 8.18 -0.06
C LEU A 164 5.31 9.66 -0.09
N SER A 165 6.14 10.07 0.86
CA SER A 165 6.64 11.44 0.98
C SER A 165 7.28 11.95 -0.32
N SER A 166 7.03 13.22 -0.66
CA SER A 166 7.70 13.94 -1.76
C SER A 166 9.23 13.97 -1.66
N ARG A 167 9.78 13.64 -0.48
CA ARG A 167 11.22 13.51 -0.22
C ARG A 167 11.87 12.38 -1.01
N TYR A 168 11.10 11.40 -1.47
CA TYR A 168 11.56 10.43 -2.47
C TYR A 168 11.65 11.10 -3.84
N ARG A 169 12.82 10.99 -4.47
CA ARG A 169 13.16 11.73 -5.70
C ARG A 169 13.48 10.82 -6.89
N GLN A 170 13.65 9.53 -6.64
CA GLN A 170 13.88 8.53 -7.67
C GLN A 170 12.91 7.37 -7.51
N TRP A 171 12.58 6.76 -8.63
CA TRP A 171 11.82 5.53 -8.70
C TRP A 171 12.58 4.48 -9.52
N PHE A 172 12.26 3.22 -9.28
CA PHE A 172 12.82 2.11 -10.03
C PHE A 172 11.83 0.95 -10.15
N VAL A 173 12.05 0.16 -11.18
CA VAL A 173 11.41 -1.12 -11.47
C VAL A 173 12.52 -2.15 -11.45
N SER A 174 12.41 -3.16 -10.59
CA SER A 174 13.51 -4.08 -10.32
C SER A 174 14.03 -4.76 -11.59
N GLY A 175 15.29 -4.47 -11.97
CA GLY A 175 15.96 -5.06 -13.13
C GLY A 175 15.47 -4.57 -14.49
N GLN A 176 14.68 -3.48 -14.55
CA GLN A 176 14.13 -2.97 -15.80
C GLN A 176 14.47 -1.49 -15.97
N GLU A 177 13.72 -0.61 -15.32
CA GLU A 177 13.74 0.83 -15.55
C GLU A 177 13.97 1.60 -14.26
N TYR A 178 14.45 2.83 -14.39
CA TYR A 178 14.57 3.77 -13.29
C TYR A 178 14.40 5.19 -13.81
N GLY A 179 13.99 6.09 -12.92
CA GLY A 179 13.79 7.47 -13.29
C GLY A 179 13.80 8.40 -12.09
N ARG A 180 13.56 9.68 -12.37
CA ARG A 180 13.42 10.73 -11.37
C ARG A 180 11.96 11.15 -11.33
N PHE A 181 11.47 11.46 -10.13
CA PHE A 181 10.22 12.18 -10.02
C PHE A 181 10.42 13.63 -10.48
N PRO A 182 9.40 14.24 -11.13
CA PRO A 182 9.37 15.68 -11.34
C PRO A 182 9.60 16.44 -10.03
N LYS A 183 10.23 17.62 -10.14
CA LYS A 183 10.43 18.49 -8.96
C LYS A 183 9.09 19.03 -8.48
N ASP A 184 8.30 19.49 -9.43
CA ASP A 184 7.00 20.11 -9.23
C ASP A 184 5.90 19.06 -9.33
N PHE A 185 4.76 19.34 -8.70
CA PHE A 185 3.55 18.54 -8.85
C PHE A 185 2.59 19.25 -9.79
N ASN A 186 1.75 18.49 -10.47
CA ASN A 186 0.79 19.07 -11.39
C ASN A 186 -0.31 19.86 -10.63
N GLU A 187 -0.97 20.78 -11.33
CA GLU A 187 -2.01 21.65 -10.77
C GLU A 187 -3.42 21.06 -10.91
N HIS A 188 -3.54 19.74 -11.14
CA HIS A 188 -4.82 19.12 -11.50
C HIS A 188 -5.70 18.73 -10.29
N ASP A 189 -5.44 19.28 -9.09
CA ASP A 189 -6.31 19.24 -7.89
C ASP A 189 -7.08 17.93 -7.63
N GLY A 190 -6.42 16.77 -7.72
CA GLY A 190 -7.02 15.46 -7.44
C GLY A 190 -7.70 14.77 -8.62
N LEU A 191 -7.74 15.41 -9.79
CA LEU A 191 -8.44 14.91 -10.97
C LEU A 191 -7.58 14.03 -11.87
N CYS A 192 -6.25 14.25 -11.89
CA CYS A 192 -5.33 13.49 -12.72
C CYS A 192 -3.92 13.45 -12.12
N TRP A 193 -3.43 12.25 -11.82
CA TRP A 193 -2.06 12.05 -11.38
C TRP A 193 -1.17 11.65 -12.55
N ASP A 194 0.06 12.16 -12.56
CA ASP A 194 1.01 11.86 -13.63
C ASP A 194 1.47 10.40 -13.50
N LYS A 195 1.18 9.61 -14.51
CA LYS A 195 1.64 8.23 -14.62
C LYS A 195 3.02 8.20 -15.25
N LEU A 196 4.05 8.01 -14.41
CA LEU A 196 5.45 8.00 -14.86
C LEU A 196 5.86 6.65 -15.44
N TRP A 197 5.28 5.56 -14.93
CA TRP A 197 5.54 4.21 -15.41
C TRP A 197 4.35 3.29 -15.14
N SER A 198 4.12 2.34 -16.06
CA SER A 198 3.13 1.27 -15.94
C SER A 198 3.67 -0.02 -16.55
N GLY A 199 3.40 -1.15 -15.92
CA GLY A 199 3.72 -2.45 -16.47
C GLY A 199 2.84 -3.57 -15.92
N GLN A 200 2.64 -4.61 -16.73
CA GLN A 200 1.96 -5.84 -16.33
C GLN A 200 2.98 -6.91 -15.94
N GLY A 201 2.67 -7.74 -14.95
CA GLY A 201 3.54 -8.86 -14.53
C GLY A 201 4.87 -8.47 -13.86
N SER A 202 5.19 -7.17 -13.76
CA SER A 202 6.25 -6.67 -12.89
C SER A 202 5.83 -6.86 -11.44
N TYR A 203 6.67 -7.53 -10.65
CA TYR A 203 6.34 -7.90 -9.28
C TYR A 203 6.93 -6.96 -8.25
N ARG A 204 7.81 -6.02 -8.64
CA ARG A 204 8.56 -5.18 -7.69
C ARG A 204 8.90 -3.80 -8.25
N ILE A 205 8.29 -2.78 -7.65
CA ILE A 205 8.57 -1.36 -7.90
C ILE A 205 9.03 -0.69 -6.60
N GLY A 206 9.76 0.41 -6.70
CA GLY A 206 10.20 1.10 -5.50
C GLY A 206 10.60 2.54 -5.72
N VAL A 207 10.82 3.22 -4.60
CA VAL A 207 11.33 4.58 -4.55
C VAL A 207 12.55 4.66 -3.65
N LYS A 208 13.40 5.63 -3.95
CA LYS A 208 14.55 5.96 -3.13
C LYS A 208 14.87 7.45 -3.14
N LYS A 209 15.65 7.86 -2.16
CA LYS A 209 16.20 9.22 -2.13
C LYS A 209 17.22 9.35 -3.27
N TYR A 210 17.40 10.57 -3.79
CA TYR A 210 18.51 10.84 -4.69
C TYR A 210 19.85 10.69 -3.93
N GLY A 211 20.73 9.84 -4.46
CA GLY A 211 21.95 9.38 -3.78
C GLY A 211 23.15 10.35 -3.77
N LEU A 212 24.08 10.03 -2.86
CA LEU A 212 25.44 10.54 -2.61
C LEU A 212 25.70 12.06 -2.68
N GLY A 213 25.94 12.63 -1.50
CA GLY A 213 26.68 13.88 -1.34
C GLY A 213 27.15 13.97 0.10
N MET A 214 28.47 13.87 0.29
CA MET A 214 29.16 14.12 1.54
C MET A 214 28.61 15.38 2.23
N GLY A 215 27.84 15.15 3.28
CA GLY A 215 27.38 16.18 4.19
C GLY A 215 27.19 15.49 5.51
N PHE A 216 28.26 15.44 6.31
CA PHE A 216 28.30 14.91 7.68
C PHE A 216 27.31 15.59 8.65
N LEU A 217 26.39 16.41 8.15
CA LEU A 217 25.58 17.38 8.87
C LEU A 217 24.22 17.55 8.17
N CYS A 218 23.33 16.55 8.17
CA CYS A 218 21.85 16.71 8.21
C CYS A 218 21.12 15.35 8.08
N LYS A 219 20.59 14.83 9.20
CA LYS A 219 19.18 14.93 9.64
C LYS A 219 18.20 14.07 8.80
N ALA A 220 17.93 12.87 9.33
CA ALA A 220 16.92 11.88 8.93
C ALA A 220 17.17 11.10 7.62
N TYR A 221 17.71 9.90 7.78
CA TYR A 221 17.87 8.87 6.75
C TYR A 221 16.51 8.31 6.30
N LEU A 222 16.27 8.30 4.99
CA LEU A 222 15.08 7.67 4.38
C LEU A 222 15.49 6.32 3.79
N PRO A 223 14.88 5.20 4.20
CA PRO A 223 15.13 3.91 3.57
C PRO A 223 14.54 3.91 2.16
N GLU A 224 15.08 3.09 1.27
CA GLU A 224 14.35 2.75 0.04
C GLU A 224 13.06 2.02 0.42
N VAL A 225 11.98 2.31 -0.29
CA VAL A 225 10.69 1.65 -0.10
C VAL A 225 10.38 0.86 -1.35
N VAL A 226 10.15 -0.43 -1.19
CA VAL A 226 9.81 -1.35 -2.26
C VAL A 226 8.42 -1.90 -2.03
N LEU A 227 7.58 -1.84 -3.05
CA LEU A 227 6.32 -2.57 -3.10
C LEU A 227 6.51 -3.81 -3.97
N GLU A 228 6.32 -4.98 -3.37
CA GLU A 228 6.31 -6.26 -4.05
C GLU A 228 4.90 -6.85 -4.06
N CYS A 229 4.43 -7.23 -5.24
CA CYS A 229 3.19 -7.98 -5.41
C CYS A 229 3.52 -9.36 -6.00
N PRO A 230 3.44 -10.45 -5.22
CA PRO A 230 3.74 -11.80 -5.66
C PRO A 230 2.85 -12.34 -6.78
N SER A 231 1.65 -11.75 -6.95
CA SER A 231 0.68 -12.23 -7.92
C SER A 231 1.22 -12.07 -9.34
N ARG A 232 1.34 -13.19 -10.06
CA ARG A 232 1.82 -13.24 -11.46
C ARG A 232 0.68 -13.20 -12.47
N SER A 233 -0.52 -12.79 -12.05
CA SER A 233 -1.64 -12.66 -12.97
C SER A 233 -1.42 -11.47 -13.90
N ASN A 234 -1.65 -11.65 -15.21
CA ASN A 234 -1.59 -10.56 -16.18
C ASN A 234 -2.68 -9.49 -15.95
N ALA A 235 -3.69 -9.79 -15.12
CA ALA A 235 -4.70 -8.81 -14.70
C ALA A 235 -4.16 -7.80 -13.67
N VAL A 236 -2.98 -8.06 -13.10
CA VAL A 236 -2.32 -7.17 -12.15
C VAL A 236 -1.35 -6.24 -12.90
N GLY A 237 -1.62 -4.94 -12.78
CA GLY A 237 -0.75 -3.87 -13.26
C GLY A 237 -0.06 -3.17 -12.09
N MET A 238 1.22 -2.86 -12.24
CA MET A 238 1.95 -2.01 -11.31
C MET A 238 2.15 -0.63 -11.95
N ASN A 239 2.00 0.43 -11.15
CA ASN A 239 2.16 1.81 -11.61
C ASN A 239 3.03 2.61 -10.64
N ILE A 240 3.79 3.55 -11.22
CA ILE A 240 4.51 4.58 -10.48
C ILE A 240 3.90 5.92 -10.88
N LEU A 241 3.31 6.62 -9.90
CA LEU A 241 2.60 7.86 -10.14
C LEU A 241 3.20 9.01 -9.32
N ASN A 242 2.97 10.22 -9.82
CA ASN A 242 3.23 11.47 -9.14
C ASN A 242 1.91 12.21 -8.96
N THR A 243 1.59 12.65 -7.75
CA THR A 243 0.31 13.34 -7.51
C THR A 243 0.35 14.80 -7.97
N ASP A 244 -0.73 15.50 -7.68
CA ASP A 244 -0.88 16.96 -7.74
C ASP A 244 -0.31 17.67 -6.50
N ASN A 245 -0.47 19.00 -6.48
CA ASN A 245 -0.16 19.91 -5.37
C ASN A 245 -1.05 19.71 -4.12
N LEU A 246 -2.19 19.01 -4.22
CA LEU A 246 -3.03 18.72 -3.06
C LEU A 246 -2.38 17.67 -2.17
N TYR A 247 -1.90 16.58 -2.76
CA TYR A 247 -1.27 15.49 -2.02
C TYR A 247 0.24 15.62 -1.88
N GLU A 248 0.91 16.18 -2.90
CA GLU A 248 2.37 16.25 -3.02
C GLU A 248 3.08 14.95 -2.62
N ALA A 249 2.70 13.84 -3.25
CA ALA A 249 3.15 12.50 -2.89
C ALA A 249 3.64 11.70 -4.10
N ARG A 250 4.44 10.67 -3.81
CA ARG A 250 4.89 9.66 -4.78
C ARG A 250 4.12 8.39 -4.55
N ILE A 251 3.60 7.74 -5.60
CA ILE A 251 2.75 6.57 -5.42
C ILE A 251 3.39 5.35 -6.05
N LEU A 252 3.48 4.28 -5.26
CA LEU A 252 3.62 2.91 -5.75
C LEU A 252 2.23 2.27 -5.72
N GLN A 253 1.74 1.81 -6.87
CA GLN A 253 0.39 1.28 -7.01
C GLN A 253 0.41 -0.13 -7.58
N CYS A 254 -0.45 -0.98 -7.02
CA CYS A 254 -0.83 -2.26 -7.58
C CYS A 254 -2.33 -2.20 -7.92
N GLY A 255 -2.66 -2.30 -9.21
CA GLY A 255 -4.02 -2.33 -9.72
C GLY A 255 -4.40 -3.72 -10.19
N LEU A 256 -5.64 -4.12 -9.90
CA LEU A 256 -6.28 -5.30 -10.48
C LEU A 256 -7.45 -4.80 -11.32
N GLU A 257 -7.36 -4.96 -12.63
CA GLU A 257 -8.53 -4.77 -13.48
C GLU A 257 -9.47 -5.97 -13.28
N ALA A 258 -10.77 -5.72 -13.16
CA ALA A 258 -11.70 -6.82 -13.02
C ALA A 258 -11.61 -7.73 -14.23
N CYS A 259 -11.35 -9.01 -13.99
CA CYS A 259 -11.63 -10.05 -14.97
C CYS A 259 -13.15 -10.13 -15.10
N GLY A 260 -13.71 -9.33 -16.00
CA GLY A 260 -15.13 -9.34 -16.34
C GLY A 260 -15.48 -10.61 -17.10
N LYS A 261 -15.46 -11.75 -16.41
CA LYS A 261 -16.19 -12.98 -16.72
C LYS A 261 -16.40 -13.77 -15.42
N THR A 262 -17.40 -13.37 -14.62
CA THR A 262 -18.27 -14.42 -14.09
C THR A 262 -18.87 -15.09 -15.32
N ASP A 263 -18.59 -16.38 -15.50
CA ASP A 263 -19.08 -17.17 -16.63
C ASP A 263 -20.53 -16.80 -16.95
N SER A 264 -20.78 -16.59 -18.24
CA SER A 264 -22.08 -16.31 -18.84
C SER A 264 -23.19 -17.32 -18.47
N ALA A 265 -22.86 -18.37 -17.71
CA ALA A 265 -23.80 -19.31 -17.12
C ALA A 265 -24.59 -18.77 -15.90
N GLN A 266 -24.08 -17.77 -15.16
CA GLN A 266 -24.81 -17.24 -13.98
C GLN A 266 -25.74 -16.05 -14.28
N GLN A 267 -25.54 -15.34 -15.39
CA GLN A 267 -26.48 -14.29 -15.82
C GLN A 267 -27.79 -14.86 -16.37
N GLU A 268 -27.78 -16.07 -16.95
CA GLU A 268 -29.03 -16.73 -17.40
C GLU A 268 -29.89 -17.28 -16.25
N LEU A 269 -29.31 -17.51 -15.06
CA LEU A 269 -30.08 -18.01 -13.91
C LEU A 269 -30.88 -16.90 -13.21
N LEU A 270 -30.42 -15.65 -13.26
CA LEU A 270 -31.10 -14.52 -12.62
C LEU A 270 -32.29 -13.97 -13.42
N ILE A 271 -32.37 -14.26 -14.72
CA ILE A 271 -33.52 -13.85 -15.56
C ILE A 271 -34.68 -14.86 -15.45
N LYS A 272 -34.43 -16.09 -14.98
CA LYS A 272 -35.47 -17.15 -14.87
C LYS A 272 -36.13 -17.26 -13.49
N ILE A 273 -35.71 -16.47 -12.51
CA ILE A 273 -36.28 -16.50 -11.16
C ILE A 273 -36.70 -15.08 -10.76
N SER A 274 -37.71 -14.56 -11.44
CA SER A 274 -38.59 -13.52 -10.91
C SER A 274 -40.00 -13.83 -11.41
N PRO A 275 -41.01 -13.85 -10.51
CA PRO A 275 -42.38 -14.23 -10.85
C PRO A 275 -43.05 -13.26 -11.83
#